data_AF-A0AA39PI06-F1
#
_entry.id   AF-A0AA39PI06-F1
#
_cell.length_a   1.000
_cell.length_b   1.000
_cell.length_c   1.000
_cell.angle_alpha   90.00
_cell.angle_beta   90.00
_cell.angle_gamma   90.00
#
_symmetry.space_group_name_H-M   'P 1'
#
loop_
_entity.id
_entity.type
_entity.pdbx_description
1 polymer ?
#
loop_
_entity_poly.entity_id
_entity_poly.type
_entity_poly.pdbx_seq_one_letter_code
_entity_poly.pdbx_strand_id
1 'polypeptide(L)'
;MGSVSPAVEMMVMDVLQQELDVASLPDGYRSACMKCLRVLSKDRNIVPSSLSSQGVTREGTNPVCGGGFADIWKGRLHGIQVCLKVLRMFESEVKALSHSLCLSVRPKRR
;
A
#
# COMPACT_ATOMS: atom_id res chain seq x y z
N MET A 1 0.31 27.04 -12.15
CA MET A 1 -0.57 25.85 -11.97
C MET A 1 -0.78 25.70 -10.47
N GLY A 2 -2.01 25.84 -9.98
CA GLY A 2 -2.29 25.85 -8.55
C GLY A 2 -1.93 24.50 -7.91
N SER A 3 -1.14 24.50 -6.85
CA SER A 3 -0.92 23.31 -6.04
C SER A 3 -2.23 22.90 -5.39
N VAL A 4 -2.72 21.69 -5.69
CA VAL A 4 -3.86 21.07 -5.01
C VAL A 4 -3.44 20.79 -3.55
N SER A 5 -4.37 20.95 -2.61
CA SER A 5 -4.11 20.64 -1.20
C SER A 5 -3.80 19.14 -1.02
N PRO A 6 -2.79 18.74 -0.21
CA PRO A 6 -2.49 17.33 0.05
C PRO A 6 -3.68 16.51 0.55
N ALA A 7 -4.61 17.14 1.28
CA ALA A 7 -5.84 16.50 1.75
C ALA A 7 -6.76 16.09 0.59
N VAL A 8 -6.81 16.90 -0.47
CA VAL A 8 -7.61 16.61 -1.67
C VAL A 8 -6.95 15.49 -2.47
N GLU A 9 -5.61 15.47 -2.56
CA GLU A 9 -4.89 14.40 -3.24
C GLU A 9 -5.13 13.04 -2.56
N MET A 10 -5.06 12.98 -1.22
CA MET A 10 -5.44 11.80 -0.43
C MET A 10 -6.90 11.39 -0.66
N MET A 11 -7.83 12.35 -0.65
CA MET A 11 -9.26 12.08 -0.88
C MET A 11 -9.48 11.40 -2.24
N VAL A 12 -8.81 11.88 -3.30
CA VAL A 12 -8.92 11.27 -4.63
C VAL A 12 -8.37 9.84 -4.63
N MET A 13 -7.23 9.60 -3.97
CA MET A 13 -6.64 8.26 -3.85
C MET A 13 -7.58 7.29 -3.13
N ASP A 14 -8.22 7.73 -2.05
CA ASP A 14 -9.12 6.91 -1.23
C ASP A 14 -10.42 6.61 -1.96
N VAL A 15 -10.99 7.56 -2.70
CA VAL A 15 -12.17 7.33 -3.54
C VAL A 15 -11.85 6.31 -4.63
N LEU A 16 -10.72 6.45 -5.33
CA LEU A 16 -10.33 5.48 -6.37
C LEU A 16 -10.16 4.08 -5.80
N GLN A 17 -9.59 3.95 -4.59
CA GLN A 17 -9.47 2.66 -3.91
C GLN A 17 -10.84 2.11 -3.50
N GLN A 18 -11.74 2.94 -2.98
CA GLN A 18 -13.08 2.53 -2.59
C GLN A 18 -13.88 1.98 -3.77
N GLU A 19 -13.77 2.61 -4.95
CA GLU A 19 -14.35 2.08 -6.17
C GLU A 19 -13.80 0.68 -6.47
N LEU A 20 -12.47 0.51 -6.42
CA LEU A 20 -11.80 -0.77 -6.70
C LEU A 20 -12.14 -1.89 -5.71
N ASP A 21 -12.58 -1.56 -4.51
CA ASP A 21 -13.03 -2.52 -3.49
C ASP A 21 -14.44 -3.07 -3.79
N VAL A 22 -15.19 -2.44 -4.72
CA VAL A 22 -16.50 -2.95 -5.18
C VAL A 22 -16.30 -4.16 -6.09
N ALA A 23 -16.75 -5.33 -5.64
CA ALA A 23 -16.53 -6.61 -6.32
C ALA A 23 -17.18 -6.74 -7.71
N SER A 24 -18.17 -5.91 -8.04
CA SER A 24 -18.99 -6.02 -9.26
C SER A 24 -18.77 -4.89 -10.26
N LEU A 25 -17.63 -4.20 -10.25
CA LEU A 25 -17.34 -3.16 -11.23
C LEU A 25 -17.17 -3.73 -12.64
N PRO A 26 -17.66 -3.05 -13.69
CA PRO A 26 -17.31 -3.36 -15.06
C PRO A 26 -15.78 -3.33 -15.26
N ASP A 27 -15.21 -4.33 -15.95
CA ASP A 27 -13.76 -4.49 -16.14
C ASP A 27 -13.07 -3.24 -16.70
N GLY A 28 -13.74 -2.52 -17.61
CA GLY A 28 -13.24 -1.27 -18.18
C GLY A 28 -13.09 -0.16 -17.16
N TYR A 29 -14.08 -0.01 -16.27
CA TYR A 29 -14.08 1.00 -15.21
C TYR A 29 -13.05 0.65 -14.12
N ARG A 30 -12.99 -0.63 -13.71
CA ARG A 30 -11.97 -1.13 -12.79
C ARG A 30 -10.56 -0.85 -13.31
N SER A 31 -10.32 -1.12 -14.60
CA SER A 31 -9.03 -0.86 -15.24
C SER A 31 -8.69 0.63 -15.28
N ALA A 32 -9.68 1.51 -15.49
CA ALA A 32 -9.50 2.95 -15.45
C ALA A 32 -9.13 3.44 -14.05
N CYS A 33 -9.86 3.01 -13.01
CA CYS A 33 -9.55 3.37 -11.62
C CYS A 33 -8.15 2.89 -11.22
N MET A 34 -7.76 1.65 -11.56
CA MET A 34 -6.41 1.14 -11.31
C MET A 34 -5.33 1.97 -12.01
N LYS A 35 -5.56 2.38 -13.27
CA LYS A 35 -4.62 3.23 -14.02
C LYS A 35 -4.47 4.60 -13.36
N CYS A 36 -5.58 5.24 -12.99
CA CYS A 36 -5.56 6.55 -12.32
C CYS A 36 -4.82 6.46 -10.98
N LEU A 37 -5.14 5.46 -10.15
CA LEU A 37 -4.50 5.24 -8.86
C LEU A 37 -2.99 5.04 -9.03
N ARG A 38 -2.57 4.23 -10.02
CA ARG A 38 -1.16 4.03 -10.34
C ARG A 38 -0.45 5.32 -10.79
N VAL A 39 -1.06 6.11 -11.66
CA VAL A 39 -0.47 7.35 -12.17
C VAL A 39 -0.30 8.35 -11.03
N LEU A 40 -1.35 8.57 -10.24
CA LEU A 40 -1.31 9.48 -9.10
C LEU A 40 -0.29 9.03 -8.05
N SER A 41 -0.23 7.73 -7.74
CA SER A 41 0.81 7.20 -6.85
C SER A 41 2.22 7.44 -7.36
N LYS A 42 2.46 7.37 -8.67
CA LYS A 42 3.78 7.63 -9.25
C LYS A 42 4.13 9.11 -9.23
N ASP A 43 3.21 9.96 -9.66
CA ASP A 43 3.45 11.39 -9.84
C ASP A 43 3.55 12.15 -8.52
N ARG A 44 2.78 11.73 -7.50
CA ARG A 44 2.71 12.40 -6.20
C ARG A 44 3.41 11.64 -5.08
N ASN A 45 3.86 10.41 -5.33
CA ASN A 45 4.45 9.53 -4.32
C ASN A 45 3.54 9.33 -3.08
N ILE A 46 2.24 9.17 -3.33
CA ILE A 46 1.22 8.91 -2.31
C ILE A 46 0.51 7.59 -2.58
N VAL A 47 -0.11 7.03 -1.55
CA VAL A 47 -0.93 5.81 -1.64
C VAL A 47 -2.25 6.03 -0.92
N PRO A 48 -3.30 5.25 -1.23
CA PRO A 48 -4.52 5.27 -0.45
C PRO A 48 -4.21 5.02 1.02
N SER A 49 -4.94 5.69 1.91
CA SER A 49 -4.78 5.60 3.35
C SER A 49 -4.96 4.17 3.85
N SER A 50 -5.82 3.37 3.20
CA SER A 50 -6.02 1.94 3.47
C SER A 50 -4.76 1.07 3.24
N LEU A 51 -3.80 1.55 2.45
CA LEU A 51 -2.52 0.88 2.22
C LEU A 51 -1.41 1.31 3.18
N SER A 52 -1.66 2.34 4.00
CA SER A 52 -0.73 2.89 4.98
C SER A 52 -1.13 2.44 6.38
N SER A 53 -0.36 1.52 6.96
CA SER A 53 -0.55 1.13 8.37
C SER A 53 0.28 2.04 9.28
N GLN A 54 -0.37 3.00 9.94
CA GLN A 54 0.27 3.83 10.95
C GLN A 54 0.54 3.03 12.24
N GLY A 55 1.60 3.40 12.97
CA GLY A 55 1.93 2.78 14.26
C GLY A 55 2.56 1.38 14.19
N VAL A 56 2.89 0.92 12.98
CA VAL A 56 3.63 -0.32 12.77
C VAL A 56 5.13 -0.05 12.74
N THR A 57 5.90 -0.78 13.53
CA THR A 57 7.37 -0.79 13.45
C THR A 57 7.87 -2.12 12.96
N ARG A 58 8.85 -2.10 12.04
CA ARG A 58 9.54 -3.29 11.54
C ARG A 58 10.64 -3.68 12.53
N GLU A 59 10.72 -4.96 12.86
CA GLU A 59 11.77 -5.50 13.74
C GLU A 59 12.84 -6.24 12.92
N GLY A 60 14.10 -5.96 13.22
CA GLY A 60 15.25 -6.58 12.58
C GLY A 60 15.63 -5.94 11.23
N THR A 61 16.75 -6.41 10.69
CA THR A 61 17.35 -5.91 9.44
C THR A 61 16.99 -6.77 8.23
N ASN A 62 16.54 -8.01 8.46
CA ASN A 62 16.25 -8.99 7.41
C ASN A 62 14.83 -9.56 7.57
N PRO A 63 14.16 -9.92 6.46
CA PRO A 63 12.87 -10.61 6.52
C PRO A 63 13.02 -12.00 7.16
N VAL A 64 11.95 -12.48 7.79
CA VAL A 64 11.88 -13.83 8.37
C VAL A 64 11.77 -14.88 7.27
N CYS A 65 10.98 -14.59 6.25
CA CYS A 65 10.86 -15.42 5.06
C CYS A 65 10.40 -14.57 3.87
N GLY A 66 10.45 -15.14 2.67
CA GLY A 66 9.94 -14.52 1.44
C GLY A 66 9.14 -15.53 0.62
N GLY A 67 8.06 -15.05 0.00
CA GLY A 67 7.34 -15.77 -1.04
C GLY A 67 7.75 -15.29 -2.44
N GLY A 68 6.93 -15.56 -3.46
CA GLY A 68 7.19 -15.08 -4.83
C GLY A 68 7.07 -13.56 -5.00
N PHE A 69 6.19 -12.90 -4.22
CA PHE A 69 5.83 -11.50 -4.44
C PHE A 69 6.02 -10.60 -3.21
N ALA A 70 6.35 -11.17 -2.05
CA ALA A 70 6.36 -10.44 -0.80
C ALA A 70 7.37 -11.04 0.18
N ASP A 71 7.89 -10.19 1.05
CA ASP A 71 8.69 -10.58 2.19
C ASP A 71 7.85 -10.49 3.48
N ILE A 72 8.08 -11.42 4.39
CA ILE A 72 7.44 -11.45 5.70
C ILE A 72 8.41 -10.95 6.74
N TRP A 73 8.02 -9.90 7.46
CA TRP A 73 8.81 -9.30 8.51
C TRP A 73 8.15 -9.49 9.87
N LYS A 74 8.98 -9.51 10.93
CA LYS A 74 8.48 -9.28 12.29
C LYS A 74 8.20 -7.79 12.44
N GLY A 75 7.16 -7.45 13.18
CA GLY A 75 6.86 -6.09 13.55
C GLY A 75 6.13 -5.98 14.87
N ARG A 76 5.90 -4.74 15.29
CA ARG A 76 4.97 -4.40 16.37
C ARG A 76 3.93 -3.41 15.88
N LEU A 77 2.70 -3.60 16.29
CA LEU A 77 1.63 -2.63 16.18
C LEU A 77 1.15 -2.33 17.60
N HIS A 78 1.31 -1.10 18.07
CA HIS A 78 0.94 -0.71 19.45
C HIS A 78 1.48 -1.66 20.52
N GLY A 79 2.75 -2.08 20.39
CA GLY A 79 3.41 -3.00 21.32
C GLY A 79 3.11 -4.49 21.11
N ILE A 80 2.07 -4.83 20.33
CA ILE A 80 1.68 -6.21 20.03
C ILE A 80 2.53 -6.75 18.88
N GLN A 81 3.08 -7.96 19.05
CA GLN A 81 3.87 -8.60 17.99
C GLN A 81 2.97 -9.06 16.83
N VAL A 82 3.37 -8.68 15.62
CA VAL A 82 2.66 -8.93 14.37
C VAL A 82 3.60 -9.44 13.29
N CYS A 83 3.02 -10.07 12.28
CA CYS A 83 3.70 -10.37 11.02
C CYS A 83 3.30 -9.32 9.98
N LEU A 84 4.29 -8.75 9.30
CA LEU A 84 4.11 -7.77 8.23
C LEU A 84 4.36 -8.43 6.89
N LYS A 85 3.37 -8.42 5.99
CA LYS A 85 3.57 -8.84 4.60
C LYS A 85 3.89 -7.62 3.76
N VAL A 86 5.16 -7.46 3.40
CA VAL A 86 5.68 -6.32 2.63
C VAL A 86 5.84 -6.75 1.19
N LEU A 87 5.15 -6.10 0.25
CA LEU A 87 5.31 -6.42 -1.17
C LEU A 87 6.65 -5.92 -1.71
N ARG A 88 7.24 -6.70 -2.60
CA ARG A 88 8.40 -6.27 -3.39
C ARG A 88 7.90 -5.58 -4.64
N MET A 89 8.24 -4.30 -4.79
CA MET A 89 7.95 -3.55 -6.00
C MET A 89 9.11 -3.77 -6.98
N PHE A 90 8.88 -4.54 -8.05
CA PHE A 90 9.88 -4.73 -9.10
C PHE A 90 9.88 -3.53 -10.05
N GLU A 91 11.08 -3.14 -10.47
CA GLU A 91 11.42 -1.85 -11.06
C GLU A 91 10.69 -1.49 -12.37
N SER A 92 10.04 -2.48 -13.00
CA SER A 92 9.21 -2.25 -14.19
C SER A 92 7.86 -1.59 -13.89
N GLU A 93 7.38 -1.59 -12.64
CA GLU A 93 6.00 -1.22 -12.35
C GLU A 93 5.85 0.04 -11.47
N VAL A 94 6.73 0.37 -10.53
CA VAL A 94 6.62 1.60 -9.71
C VAL A 94 7.96 2.03 -9.11
N LYS A 95 8.61 3.08 -9.64
CA LYS A 95 9.84 3.67 -9.07
C LYS A 95 9.62 4.61 -7.88
N ALA A 96 8.37 4.95 -7.54
CA ALA A 96 8.07 5.98 -6.54
C ALA A 96 7.77 5.44 -5.13
N LEU A 97 7.14 4.27 -4.98
CA LEU A 97 6.60 3.78 -3.70
C LEU A 97 7.64 3.03 -2.85
N SER A 98 8.76 3.69 -2.57
CA SER A 98 9.92 3.07 -1.93
C SER A 98 9.84 3.00 -0.40
N HIS A 99 8.74 3.45 0.21
CA HIS A 99 8.56 3.39 1.66
C HIS A 99 7.43 2.44 2.03
N SER A 100 7.83 1.19 2.35
CA SER A 100 7.11 0.28 3.23
C SER A 100 5.58 0.16 3.01
N LEU A 101 5.14 -0.38 1.85
CA LEU A 101 3.78 -0.90 1.77
C LEU A 101 3.67 -2.15 2.66
N CYS A 102 3.09 -1.97 3.84
CA CYS A 102 2.57 -3.08 4.63
C CYS A 102 1.09 -3.27 4.30
N LEU A 103 0.82 -4.17 3.35
CA LEU A 103 -0.55 -4.44 2.89
C LEU A 103 -1.35 -5.32 3.86
N SER A 104 -0.67 -5.99 4.78
CA SER A 104 -1.34 -6.81 5.78
C SER A 104 -0.49 -6.92 7.04
N VAL A 105 -1.10 -6.54 8.16
CA VAL A 105 -0.63 -6.77 9.51
C VAL A 105 -1.48 -7.88 10.10
N ARG A 106 -0.87 -8.98 10.55
CA ARG A 106 -1.58 -10.08 11.21
C ARG A 106 -1.01 -10.35 12.59
N PRO A 107 -1.85 -10.71 13.59
CA PRO A 107 -1.36 -11.23 14.85
C PRO A 107 -0.46 -12.42 14.60
N LYS A 108 0.70 -12.44 15.25
CA LYS A 108 1.60 -13.60 15.17
C LYS A 108 0.94 -14.77 15.90
N ARG A 109 0.62 -15.85 15.19
CA ARG A 109 0.15 -17.09 15.80
C ARG A 109 1.30 -17.70 16.61
N ARG A 110 1.02 -18.06 17.87
CA ARG A 110 1.95 -18.79 18.74
C ARG A 110 2.22 -20.19 18.19
#